data_AF-A0A249P9J6-F1
#
_entry.id   AF-A0A249P9J6-F1
#
_cell.length_a   1.000
_cell.length_b   1.000
_cell.length_c   1.000
_cell.angle_alpha   90.00
_cell.angle_beta   90.00
_cell.angle_gamma   90.00
#
_symmetry.space_group_name_H-M   'P 1'
#
loop_
_entity.id
_entity.type
_entity.pdbx_description
1 polymer ?
#
loop_
_entity_poly.entity_id
_entity_poly.type
_entity_poly.pdbx_seq_one_letter_code
_entity_poly.pdbx_strand_id
1 'polypeptide(L)'
;MTNNTGRTPVAANQGSGVFDDLEDNLGRLDAKLTEALTVSVDSTSESLTSAQMQANACFILNTGSPAPGGPVTLTVAAVEIGRFTVVNNTSQTVTVTISGQVVTAPTVASGSTQTFISDGVNVRAAVSAPSTGTAFELVVAASDETTTLTTGTAKVTFRMPRAVTLTAVRASLTTASSSGVVTVDINEGGVSILSTAITIDANEKTSTTAATPPVISDSSLADDAEMTIDIDTAGTGAKGLKVALIGTRS
;
A
#
# COMPACT_ATOMS: atom_id res chain seq x y z
N MET A 1 -0.74 27.57 42.50
CA MET A 1 -0.09 26.74 41.47
C MET A 1 -0.93 26.86 40.22
N THR A 2 -0.41 27.48 39.18
CA THR A 2 -1.07 27.57 37.87
C THR A 2 -1.03 26.19 37.21
N ASN A 3 -2.16 25.68 36.76
CA ASN A 3 -2.20 24.40 36.07
C ASN A 3 -1.47 24.55 34.73
N ASN A 4 -0.57 23.63 34.41
CA ASN A 4 0.12 23.60 33.11
C ASN A 4 -0.79 23.00 32.01
N THR A 5 -2.05 22.71 32.35
CA THR A 5 -3.02 22.06 31.48
C THR A 5 -4.05 23.04 30.91
N GLY A 6 -4.13 24.27 31.43
CA GLY A 6 -5.04 25.34 30.97
C GLY A 6 -6.52 25.09 31.24
N ARG A 7 -6.87 24.05 32.02
CA ARG A 7 -8.25 23.64 32.26
C ARG A 7 -8.92 24.40 33.42
N THR A 8 -10.25 24.37 33.52
CA THR A 8 -11.02 25.18 34.50
C THR A 8 -11.69 24.29 35.57
N PRO A 9 -11.39 24.50 36.87
CA PRO A 9 -11.93 23.65 37.95
C PRO A 9 -13.46 23.57 37.96
N VAL A 10 -14.00 22.37 38.17
CA VAL A 10 -15.46 22.14 38.26
C VAL A 10 -16.08 22.77 39.52
N ALA A 11 -15.30 22.99 40.58
CA ALA A 11 -15.72 23.76 41.77
C ALA A 11 -14.55 24.44 42.51
N ALA A 12 -14.85 25.52 43.24
CA ALA A 12 -13.88 26.44 43.86
C ALA A 12 -12.88 25.83 44.87
N ASN A 13 -13.12 24.60 45.36
CA ASN A 13 -12.32 23.95 46.41
C ASN A 13 -11.83 22.53 46.04
N GLN A 14 -11.76 22.17 44.75
CA GLN A 14 -11.22 20.86 44.37
C GLN A 14 -9.70 20.81 44.62
N GLY A 15 -9.25 19.77 45.34
CA GLY A 15 -7.83 19.48 45.52
C GLY A 15 -7.25 18.95 44.21
N SER A 16 -6.05 19.42 43.85
CA SER A 16 -5.40 19.10 42.58
C SER A 16 -5.39 17.58 42.31
N GLY A 17 -6.03 17.16 41.20
CA GLY A 17 -5.88 15.81 40.67
C GLY A 17 -6.94 14.78 41.07
N VAL A 18 -8.10 15.16 41.61
CA VAL A 18 -9.15 14.17 41.91
C VAL A 18 -10.17 14.05 40.77
N PHE A 19 -10.70 15.13 40.19
CA PHE A 19 -11.46 15.17 38.93
C PHE A 19 -11.61 16.64 38.53
N ASP A 20 -10.64 17.17 37.78
CA ASP A 20 -10.48 18.63 37.67
C ASP A 20 -11.40 19.28 36.61
N ASP A 21 -11.92 18.58 35.59
CA ASP A 21 -12.68 19.23 34.49
C ASP A 21 -13.75 18.32 33.82
N LEU A 22 -14.92 18.89 33.49
CA LEU A 22 -15.91 18.35 32.51
C LEU A 22 -15.80 19.05 31.14
N GLU A 23 -15.01 20.11 31.07
CA GLU A 23 -14.89 21.03 29.95
C GLU A 23 -13.48 20.91 29.33
N ASP A 24 -13.36 21.16 28.02
CA ASP A 24 -12.09 21.24 27.32
C ASP A 24 -11.25 22.48 27.75
N ASN A 25 -10.03 22.60 27.23
CA ASN A 25 -9.14 23.75 27.48
C ASN A 25 -9.69 25.11 26.99
N LEU A 26 -10.87 25.11 26.35
CA LEU A 26 -11.59 26.29 25.88
C LEU A 26 -12.93 26.48 26.63
N GLY A 27 -13.19 25.71 27.68
CA GLY A 27 -14.38 25.81 28.52
C GLY A 27 -15.66 25.32 27.82
N ARG A 28 -15.55 24.32 26.93
CA ARG A 28 -16.68 23.68 26.26
C ARG A 28 -16.83 22.22 26.70
N LEU A 29 -18.07 21.75 26.82
CA LEU A 29 -18.37 20.34 27.08
C LEU A 29 -17.63 19.47 26.05
N ASP A 30 -17.00 18.39 26.51
CA ASP A 30 -16.13 17.43 25.76
C ASP A 30 -16.80 16.73 24.54
N ALA A 31 -17.95 17.23 24.10
CA ALA A 31 -18.80 16.68 23.05
C ALA A 31 -18.27 16.88 21.61
N LYS A 32 -17.08 17.45 21.39
CA LYS A 32 -16.56 17.68 20.02
C LYS A 32 -15.73 16.54 19.43
N LEU A 33 -15.38 15.51 20.20
CA LEU A 33 -14.51 14.43 19.73
C LEU A 33 -15.12 13.56 18.59
N THR A 34 -16.38 13.76 18.19
CA THR A 34 -17.09 12.88 17.24
C THR A 34 -17.29 13.40 15.82
N GLU A 35 -17.03 14.69 15.51
CA GLU A 35 -17.23 15.22 14.16
C GLU A 35 -15.90 15.41 13.41
N ALA A 36 -15.89 15.07 12.12
CA ALA A 36 -14.71 15.28 11.26
C ALA A 36 -14.69 16.72 10.74
N LEU A 37 -13.54 17.39 10.86
CA LEU A 37 -13.35 18.72 10.29
C LEU A 37 -13.00 18.61 8.81
N THR A 38 -13.83 19.18 7.95
CA THR A 38 -13.47 19.36 6.53
C THR A 38 -12.62 20.61 6.37
N VAL A 39 -11.50 20.49 5.67
CA VAL A 39 -10.54 21.55 5.38
C VAL A 39 -10.49 21.73 3.87
N SER A 40 -10.78 22.94 3.39
CA SER A 40 -10.53 23.32 1.99
C SER A 40 -9.04 23.55 1.81
N VAL A 41 -8.43 22.88 0.83
CA VAL A 41 -7.03 23.06 0.48
C VAL A 41 -6.96 23.93 -0.77
N ASP A 42 -6.76 25.23 -0.58
CA ASP A 42 -6.78 26.23 -1.64
C ASP A 42 -5.36 26.60 -2.12
N SER A 43 -4.31 26.07 -1.46
CA SER A 43 -2.92 26.40 -1.73
C SER A 43 -1.94 25.26 -1.41
N THR A 44 -0.65 25.47 -1.66
CA THR A 44 0.41 24.51 -1.28
C THR A 44 0.79 24.57 0.20
N SER A 45 0.17 25.46 1.00
CA SER A 45 0.48 25.64 2.42
C SER A 45 -0.78 25.92 3.22
N GLU A 46 -1.19 24.95 4.04
CA GLU A 46 -2.37 25.05 4.89
C GLU A 46 -1.99 24.90 6.37
N SER A 47 -2.84 25.36 7.27
CA SER A 47 -2.58 25.24 8.72
C SER A 47 -3.81 24.89 9.54
N LEU A 48 -3.60 24.11 10.61
CA LEU A 48 -4.61 23.80 11.61
C LEU A 48 -4.27 24.49 12.92
N THR A 49 -5.24 25.22 13.46
CA THR A 49 -5.14 25.90 14.76
C THR A 49 -5.18 24.91 15.92
N SER A 50 -4.65 25.30 17.08
CA SER A 50 -4.72 24.49 18.30
C SER A 50 -6.16 24.11 18.66
N ALA A 51 -7.12 25.01 18.46
CA ALA A 51 -8.53 24.75 18.71
C ALA A 51 -9.11 23.70 17.75
N GLN A 52 -8.71 23.70 16.48
CA GLN A 52 -9.11 22.66 15.52
C GLN A 52 -8.50 21.31 15.87
N MET A 53 -7.22 21.28 16.26
CA MET A 53 -6.52 20.05 16.68
C MET A 53 -7.11 19.45 17.96
N GLN A 54 -7.54 20.27 18.91
CA GLN A 54 -8.13 19.81 20.17
C GLN A 54 -9.59 19.38 20.01
N ALA A 55 -10.34 20.02 19.11
CA ALA A 55 -11.76 19.74 18.93
C ALA A 55 -12.05 18.58 17.97
N ASN A 56 -11.09 18.11 17.16
CA ASN A 56 -11.36 17.10 16.12
C ASN A 56 -10.28 16.02 16.10
N ALA A 57 -10.70 14.76 15.98
CA ALA A 57 -9.79 13.63 15.78
C ALA A 57 -9.64 13.23 14.31
N CYS A 58 -10.43 13.81 13.40
CA CYS A 58 -10.41 13.52 11.97
C CYS A 58 -10.45 14.82 11.15
N PHE A 59 -9.55 14.93 10.17
CA PHE A 59 -9.42 16.05 9.26
C PHE A 59 -9.55 15.56 7.82
N ILE A 60 -10.59 16.00 7.12
CA ILE A 60 -10.85 15.64 5.72
C ILE A 60 -10.37 16.79 4.85
N LEU A 61 -9.29 16.57 4.11
CA LEU A 61 -8.72 17.54 3.19
C LEU A 61 -9.36 17.36 1.82
N ASN A 62 -10.12 18.36 1.37
CA ASN A 62 -10.73 18.36 0.03
C ASN A 62 -10.04 19.41 -0.85
N THR A 63 -9.93 19.12 -2.14
CA THR A 63 -9.44 20.11 -3.12
C THR A 63 -10.32 21.34 -3.06
N GLY A 64 -9.68 22.47 -2.79
CA GLY A 64 -10.30 23.76 -2.74
C GLY A 64 -10.33 24.48 -4.09
N SER A 65 -10.66 25.77 -4.06
CA SER A 65 -10.68 26.64 -5.24
C SER A 65 -9.99 27.96 -4.92
N PRO A 66 -8.80 28.22 -5.46
CA PRO A 66 -8.12 27.45 -6.50
C PRO A 66 -7.55 26.11 -6.00
N ALA A 67 -7.38 25.13 -6.89
CA ALA A 67 -6.75 23.87 -6.54
C ALA A 67 -5.23 24.06 -6.29
N PRO A 68 -4.62 23.28 -5.39
CA PRO A 68 -3.20 23.40 -5.10
C PRO A 68 -2.34 23.01 -6.31
N GLY A 69 -1.43 23.90 -6.71
CA GLY A 69 -0.56 23.69 -7.89
C GLY A 69 0.66 22.78 -7.67
N GLY A 70 0.74 22.09 -6.53
CA GLY A 70 1.91 21.30 -6.13
C GLY A 70 1.69 20.55 -4.81
N PRO A 71 2.68 19.77 -4.33
CA PRO A 71 2.59 19.11 -3.02
C PRO A 71 2.22 20.11 -1.92
N VAL A 72 1.37 19.69 -1.00
CA VAL A 72 0.79 20.55 0.04
C VAL A 72 1.53 20.32 1.35
N THR A 73 1.84 21.40 2.07
CA THR A 73 2.31 21.32 3.46
C THR A 73 1.17 21.71 4.39
N LEU A 74 0.69 20.76 5.19
CA LEU A 74 -0.27 21.00 6.26
C LEU A 74 0.49 21.17 7.58
N THR A 75 0.54 22.41 8.08
CA THR A 75 1.16 22.72 9.38
C THR A 75 0.13 22.57 10.49
N VAL A 76 0.31 21.58 11.36
CA VAL A 76 -0.53 21.40 12.54
C VAL A 76 0.04 22.16 13.72
N ALA A 77 -0.83 22.61 14.62
CA ALA A 77 -0.41 23.29 15.84
C ALA A 77 0.44 22.39 16.75
N ALA A 78 1.38 23.00 17.47
CA ALA A 78 2.22 22.36 18.48
C ALA A 78 1.42 22.02 19.75
N VAL A 79 0.57 21.00 19.65
CA VAL A 79 -0.28 20.52 20.75
C VAL A 79 -0.11 19.02 20.89
N GLU A 80 0.13 18.56 22.11
CA GLU A 80 0.12 17.12 22.42
C GLU A 80 -1.32 16.60 22.32
N ILE A 81 -1.54 15.72 21.35
CA ILE A 81 -2.80 15.02 21.14
C ILE A 81 -2.50 13.56 20.84
N GLY A 82 -3.44 12.68 21.19
CA GLY A 82 -3.32 11.24 20.93
C GLY A 82 -3.29 10.91 19.43
N ARG A 83 -4.21 10.06 18.98
CA ARG A 83 -4.30 9.72 17.55
C ARG A 83 -5.21 10.72 16.85
N PHE A 84 -4.76 11.28 15.74
CA PHE A 84 -5.62 12.02 14.81
C PHE A 84 -5.44 11.49 13.39
N THR A 85 -6.50 11.57 12.59
CA THR A 85 -6.51 11.02 11.23
C THR A 85 -6.64 12.13 10.21
N VAL A 86 -5.88 12.04 9.13
CA VAL A 86 -6.01 12.90 7.95
C VAL A 86 -6.46 12.04 6.77
N VAL A 87 -7.56 12.44 6.15
CA VAL A 87 -8.07 11.89 4.89
C VAL A 87 -7.67 12.86 3.78
N ASN A 88 -6.84 12.42 2.83
CA ASN A 88 -6.39 13.27 1.73
C ASN A 88 -7.19 12.98 0.45
N ASN A 89 -8.23 13.78 0.20
CA ASN A 89 -9.00 13.74 -1.06
C ASN A 89 -8.48 14.77 -2.08
N THR A 90 -7.33 15.38 -1.83
CA THR A 90 -6.71 16.29 -2.80
C THR A 90 -5.98 15.49 -3.88
N SER A 91 -5.72 16.12 -5.03
CA SER A 91 -4.90 15.54 -6.10
C SER A 91 -3.39 15.53 -5.79
N GLN A 92 -2.98 16.01 -4.62
CA GLN A 92 -1.59 16.27 -4.27
C GLN A 92 -1.17 15.44 -3.05
N THR A 93 0.12 15.09 -2.97
CA THR A 93 0.69 14.55 -1.71
C THR A 93 0.69 15.66 -0.65
N VAL A 94 0.22 15.32 0.55
CA VAL A 94 0.18 16.23 1.70
C VAL A 94 1.25 15.84 2.71
N THR A 95 2.16 16.75 3.02
CA THR A 95 3.12 16.63 4.11
C THR A 95 2.51 17.22 5.38
N VAL A 96 2.40 16.43 6.45
CA VAL A 96 1.87 16.89 7.74
C VAL A 96 3.05 17.20 8.65
N THR A 97 3.14 18.43 9.14
CA THR A 97 4.31 18.90 9.91
C THR A 97 3.92 19.77 11.09
N ILE A 98 4.83 19.89 12.06
CA ILE A 98 4.80 20.95 13.08
C ILE A 98 5.94 21.92 12.76
N SER A 99 5.70 23.22 12.91
CA SER A 99 6.74 24.23 12.70
C SER A 99 7.95 23.98 13.62
N GLY A 100 9.14 23.84 13.03
CA GLY A 100 10.38 23.58 13.79
C GLY A 100 10.58 22.12 14.20
N GLN A 101 9.79 21.19 13.65
CA GLN A 101 9.95 19.76 13.89
C GLN A 101 11.37 19.27 13.53
N VAL A 102 11.94 18.43 14.39
CA VAL A 102 13.33 17.94 14.28
C VAL A 102 13.46 16.59 13.58
N VAL A 103 12.33 15.95 13.27
CA VAL A 103 12.26 14.67 12.55
C VAL A 103 11.59 14.84 11.19
N THR A 104 11.83 13.92 10.28
CA THR A 104 11.22 13.93 8.95
C THR A 104 9.69 13.91 9.07
N ALA A 105 9.06 14.93 8.48
CA ALA A 105 7.62 15.06 8.45
C ALA A 105 6.99 13.92 7.61
N PRO A 106 5.96 13.23 8.12
CA PRO A 106 5.28 12.19 7.38
C PRO A 106 4.38 12.77 6.28
N THR A 107 4.05 11.93 5.28
CA THR A 107 3.25 12.32 4.11
C THR A 107 2.05 11.40 3.90
N VAL A 108 0.94 11.97 3.40
CA VAL A 108 -0.27 11.26 2.96
C VAL A 108 -0.38 11.38 1.45
N ALA A 109 -0.34 10.26 0.74
CA ALA A 109 -0.57 10.23 -0.71
C ALA A 109 -2.01 10.67 -1.06
N SER A 110 -2.20 11.11 -2.31
CA SER A 110 -3.55 11.40 -2.82
C SER A 110 -4.46 10.17 -2.71
N GLY A 111 -5.71 10.37 -2.30
CA GLY A 111 -6.71 9.30 -2.11
C GLY A 111 -6.45 8.40 -0.90
N SER A 112 -5.48 8.72 -0.05
CA SER A 112 -5.11 7.91 1.10
C SER A 112 -5.59 8.52 2.42
N THR A 113 -5.69 7.67 3.44
CA THR A 113 -5.98 8.07 4.82
C THR A 113 -4.84 7.60 5.71
N GLN A 114 -4.36 8.48 6.60
CA GLN A 114 -3.30 8.14 7.54
C GLN A 114 -3.61 8.66 8.94
N THR A 115 -3.25 7.88 9.94
CA THR A 115 -3.33 8.28 11.35
C THR A 115 -1.95 8.71 11.85
N PHE A 116 -1.94 9.75 12.68
CA PHE A 116 -0.77 10.39 13.23
C PHE A 116 -0.85 10.47 14.75
N ILE A 117 0.31 10.67 15.38
CA ILE A 117 0.45 11.07 16.78
C ILE A 117 1.24 12.37 16.81
N SER A 118 0.84 13.29 17.69
CA SER A 118 1.60 14.50 17.97
C SER A 118 2.04 14.56 19.44
N ASP A 119 3.34 14.75 19.67
CA ASP A 119 3.91 14.96 21.01
C ASP A 119 4.03 16.46 21.36
N GLY A 120 3.37 17.34 20.60
CA GLY A 120 3.48 18.80 20.72
C GLY A 120 4.75 19.40 20.13
N VAL A 121 5.74 18.59 19.74
CA VAL A 121 7.00 19.03 19.10
C VAL A 121 7.15 18.44 17.70
N ASN A 122 6.73 17.20 17.53
CA ASN A 122 6.81 16.39 16.34
C ASN A 122 5.45 15.76 16.04
N VAL A 123 5.16 15.60 14.75
CA VAL A 123 4.10 14.74 14.25
C VAL A 123 4.70 13.51 13.57
N ARG A 124 4.19 12.33 13.89
CA ARG A 124 4.66 11.05 13.32
C ARG A 124 3.50 10.24 12.81
N ALA A 125 3.71 9.49 11.74
CA ALA A 125 2.75 8.47 11.33
C ALA A 125 2.61 7.44 12.46
N ALA A 126 1.37 7.21 12.89
CA ALA A 126 1.06 6.34 14.00
C ALA A 126 1.01 4.89 13.50
N VAL A 127 2.17 4.30 13.22
CA VAL A 127 2.36 2.94 12.64
C VAL A 127 1.19 2.54 11.74
N SER A 128 1.12 3.14 10.55
CA SER A 128 0.28 2.56 9.49
C SER A 128 1.00 1.31 9.02
N ALA A 129 0.38 0.14 9.15
CA ALA A 129 0.82 -0.98 8.30
C ALA A 129 0.78 -0.42 6.87
N PRO A 130 1.87 -0.48 6.09
CA PRO A 130 1.74 -0.18 4.68
C PRO A 130 0.59 -1.05 4.17
N SER A 131 -0.32 -0.47 3.38
CA SER A 131 -1.24 -1.27 2.58
C SER A 131 -0.40 -1.95 1.49
N THR A 132 0.48 -2.88 1.89
CA THR A 132 1.00 -3.90 1.01
C THR A 132 -0.26 -4.56 0.46
N GLY A 133 -0.51 -4.42 -0.85
CA GLY A 133 -1.73 -4.95 -1.46
C GLY A 133 -1.96 -6.39 -1.00
N THR A 134 -3.22 -6.80 -0.93
CA THR A 134 -3.56 -8.14 -0.46
C THR A 134 -2.75 -9.16 -1.27
N ALA A 135 -2.09 -10.11 -0.61
CA ALA A 135 -1.30 -11.13 -1.27
C ALA A 135 -2.13 -11.83 -2.36
N PHE A 136 -1.49 -12.10 -3.50
CA PHE A 136 -2.08 -12.82 -4.60
C PHE A 136 -1.12 -13.91 -5.06
N GLU A 137 -1.61 -15.14 -5.06
CA GLU A 137 -0.93 -16.30 -5.60
C GLU A 137 -1.89 -17.10 -6.49
N LEU A 138 -1.48 -17.33 -7.73
CA LEU A 138 -2.21 -18.17 -8.67
C LEU A 138 -1.25 -19.20 -9.27
N VAL A 139 -1.63 -20.47 -9.19
CA VAL A 139 -0.90 -21.56 -9.86
C VAL A 139 -1.76 -22.10 -10.99
N VAL A 140 -1.20 -22.09 -12.19
CA VAL A 140 -1.85 -22.56 -13.42
C VAL A 140 -1.12 -23.79 -13.91
N ALA A 141 -1.85 -24.88 -14.13
CA ALA A 141 -1.33 -26.05 -14.82
C ALA A 141 -1.30 -25.78 -16.33
N ALA A 142 -0.11 -25.86 -16.94
CA ALA A 142 0.10 -25.67 -18.38
C ALA A 142 0.22 -27.01 -19.14
N SER A 143 0.18 -28.14 -18.43
CA SER A 143 0.09 -29.48 -19.00
C SER A 143 -0.58 -30.45 -18.02
N ASP A 144 -0.93 -31.65 -18.49
CA ASP A 144 -1.20 -32.78 -17.60
C ASP A 144 0.11 -33.34 -16.97
N GLU A 145 -0.04 -34.26 -16.01
CA GLU A 145 1.05 -34.80 -15.19
C GLU A 145 1.88 -35.90 -15.85
N THR A 146 1.43 -36.44 -16.99
CA THR A 146 1.87 -37.73 -17.54
C THR A 146 2.39 -37.65 -18.97
N THR A 147 1.90 -36.69 -19.74
CA THR A 147 2.26 -36.45 -21.14
C THR A 147 3.52 -35.62 -21.20
N THR A 148 4.46 -36.02 -22.06
CA THR A 148 5.67 -35.25 -22.31
C THR A 148 5.32 -33.88 -22.88
N LEU A 149 5.97 -32.84 -22.38
CA LEU A 149 5.79 -31.48 -22.88
C LEU A 149 6.16 -31.38 -24.36
N THR A 150 5.41 -30.56 -25.08
CA THR A 150 5.72 -30.15 -26.45
C THR A 150 5.78 -28.64 -26.50
N THR A 151 6.63 -28.10 -27.38
CA THR A 151 6.67 -26.67 -27.65
C THR A 151 5.36 -26.21 -28.28
N GLY A 152 5.08 -24.92 -28.12
CA GLY A 152 3.91 -24.29 -28.71
C GLY A 152 3.44 -23.10 -27.88
N THR A 153 2.67 -22.25 -28.55
CA THR A 153 2.02 -21.10 -27.94
C THR A 153 0.66 -21.50 -27.36
N ALA A 154 0.15 -20.71 -26.42
CA ALA A 154 -1.16 -20.86 -25.79
C ALA A 154 -1.44 -22.30 -25.33
N LYS A 155 -0.46 -22.92 -24.65
CA LYS A 155 -0.62 -24.27 -24.05
C LYS A 155 -1.72 -24.29 -23.00
N VAL A 156 -1.97 -23.14 -22.37
CA VAL A 156 -3.18 -22.82 -21.63
C VAL A 156 -3.53 -21.35 -21.83
N THR A 157 -4.84 -21.07 -21.88
CA THR A 157 -5.40 -19.72 -21.88
C THR A 157 -6.30 -19.59 -20.65
N PHE A 158 -6.14 -18.51 -19.89
CA PHE A 158 -6.94 -18.23 -18.71
C PHE A 158 -7.19 -16.73 -18.56
N ARG A 159 -8.07 -16.36 -17.63
CA ARG A 159 -8.42 -14.96 -17.35
C ARG A 159 -7.96 -14.57 -15.96
N MET A 160 -7.37 -13.39 -15.82
CA MET A 160 -7.01 -12.87 -14.51
C MET A 160 -8.29 -12.58 -13.71
N PRO A 161 -8.43 -13.13 -12.48
CA PRO A 161 -9.65 -12.95 -11.70
C PRO A 161 -9.76 -11.55 -11.07
N ARG A 162 -8.64 -10.80 -11.03
CA ARG A 162 -8.48 -9.44 -10.51
C ARG A 162 -7.24 -8.80 -11.13
N ALA A 163 -7.17 -7.48 -11.10
CA ALA A 163 -5.94 -6.75 -11.38
C ALA A 163 -4.85 -7.08 -10.33
N VAL A 164 -3.62 -7.29 -10.78
CA VAL A 164 -2.50 -7.75 -9.95
C VAL A 164 -1.21 -7.05 -10.38
N THR A 165 -0.41 -6.63 -9.40
CA THR A 165 1.00 -6.28 -9.61
C THR A 165 1.88 -7.48 -9.26
N LEU A 166 2.54 -8.07 -10.25
CA LEU A 166 3.44 -9.20 -10.05
C LEU A 166 4.73 -8.79 -9.35
N THR A 167 5.19 -9.65 -8.45
CA THR A 167 6.47 -9.53 -7.75
C THR A 167 7.39 -10.71 -8.05
N ALA A 168 6.83 -11.86 -8.43
CA ALA A 168 7.59 -13.01 -8.88
C ALA A 168 6.76 -13.92 -9.78
N VAL A 169 7.48 -14.65 -10.64
CA VAL A 169 6.93 -15.78 -11.40
C VAL A 169 7.81 -17.00 -11.18
N ARG A 170 7.21 -18.19 -11.19
CA ARG A 170 7.93 -19.47 -11.03
C ARG A 170 7.32 -20.53 -11.92
N ALA A 171 8.12 -21.54 -12.27
CA ALA A 171 7.62 -22.75 -12.91
C ALA A 171 8.12 -24.00 -12.16
N SER A 172 7.35 -25.08 -12.26
CA SER A 172 7.72 -26.38 -11.72
C SER A 172 7.26 -27.53 -12.61
N LEU A 173 7.97 -28.66 -12.51
CA LEU A 173 7.70 -29.89 -13.24
C LEU A 173 7.45 -31.04 -12.26
N THR A 174 6.62 -32.00 -12.66
CA THR A 174 6.49 -33.27 -11.95
C THR A 174 7.62 -34.24 -12.32
N THR A 175 7.98 -34.29 -13.60
CA THR A 175 9.14 -35.03 -14.11
C THR A 175 10.10 -34.06 -14.73
N ALA A 176 11.35 -34.06 -14.26
CA ALA A 176 12.41 -33.22 -14.78
C ALA A 176 12.74 -33.57 -16.22
N SER A 177 13.21 -32.57 -16.98
CA SER A 177 13.83 -32.82 -18.28
C SER A 177 15.09 -33.66 -18.09
N SER A 178 15.24 -34.78 -18.79
CA SER A 178 16.47 -35.58 -18.73
C SER A 178 17.63 -34.93 -19.49
N SER A 179 17.35 -33.99 -20.39
CA SER A 179 18.34 -33.21 -21.14
C SER A 179 17.69 -31.98 -21.77
N GLY A 180 18.41 -30.86 -21.80
CA GLY A 180 17.93 -29.58 -22.29
C GLY A 180 17.08 -28.83 -21.26
N VAL A 181 17.19 -27.51 -21.28
CA VAL A 181 16.40 -26.59 -20.45
C VAL A 181 14.93 -26.60 -20.90
N VAL A 182 14.02 -26.43 -19.95
CA VAL A 182 12.63 -26.09 -20.26
C VAL A 182 12.50 -24.58 -20.17
N THR A 183 11.96 -23.94 -21.21
CA THR A 183 11.75 -22.49 -21.27
C THR A 183 10.26 -22.20 -21.44
N VAL A 184 9.74 -21.33 -20.58
CA VAL A 184 8.32 -21.02 -20.47
C VAL A 184 8.15 -19.50 -20.48
N ASP A 185 7.23 -19.03 -21.31
CA ASP A 185 6.85 -17.63 -21.40
C ASP A 185 5.41 -17.41 -20.94
N ILE A 186 5.12 -16.20 -20.45
CA ILE A 186 3.81 -15.79 -19.98
C ILE A 186 3.42 -14.54 -20.74
N ASN A 187 2.23 -14.55 -21.34
CA ASN A 187 1.77 -13.43 -22.16
C ASN A 187 0.48 -12.84 -21.63
N GLU A 188 0.35 -11.51 -21.72
CA GLU A 188 -0.90 -10.77 -21.56
C GLU A 188 -1.31 -10.21 -22.92
N GLY A 189 -2.53 -10.50 -23.39
CA GLY A 189 -3.00 -10.02 -24.70
C GLY A 189 -2.12 -10.43 -25.88
N GLY A 190 -1.37 -11.53 -25.75
CA GLY A 190 -0.44 -12.04 -26.76
C GLY A 190 0.96 -11.41 -26.74
N VAL A 191 1.30 -10.59 -25.75
CA VAL A 191 2.63 -9.99 -25.57
C VAL A 191 3.27 -10.54 -24.31
N SER A 192 4.56 -10.91 -24.38
CA SER A 192 5.30 -11.40 -23.22
C SER A 192 5.39 -10.35 -22.11
N ILE A 193 5.13 -10.79 -20.88
CA ILE A 193 5.31 -9.98 -19.67
C ILE A 193 6.74 -10.07 -19.11
N LEU A 194 7.61 -10.86 -19.75
CA LEU A 194 8.97 -11.18 -19.29
C LEU A 194 10.02 -10.66 -20.28
N SER A 195 11.05 -9.99 -19.77
CA SER A 195 12.26 -9.70 -20.55
C SER A 195 13.29 -10.84 -20.46
N THR A 196 13.11 -11.74 -19.51
CA THR A 196 13.83 -13.01 -19.42
C THR A 196 12.82 -14.08 -19.04
N ALA A 197 12.58 -15.03 -19.95
CA ALA A 197 11.65 -16.12 -19.78
C ALA A 197 12.02 -17.02 -18.58
N ILE A 198 11.05 -17.79 -18.09
CA ILE A 198 11.29 -18.74 -17.00
C ILE A 198 12.02 -19.95 -17.55
N THR A 199 13.13 -20.33 -16.95
CA THR A 199 13.82 -21.58 -17.28
C THR A 199 13.80 -22.57 -16.12
N ILE A 200 13.83 -23.87 -16.46
CA ILE A 200 14.10 -24.96 -15.52
C ILE A 200 15.25 -25.76 -16.11
N ASP A 201 16.33 -25.88 -15.34
CA ASP A 201 17.55 -26.55 -15.80
C ASP A 201 17.34 -28.07 -15.92
N ALA A 202 18.14 -28.69 -16.79
CA ALA A 202 18.06 -30.13 -17.01
C ALA A 202 18.32 -30.88 -15.69
N ASN A 203 17.56 -31.95 -15.46
CA ASN A 203 17.53 -32.74 -14.22
C ASN A 203 16.95 -32.01 -13.00
N GLU A 204 16.36 -30.82 -13.17
CA GLU A 204 15.69 -30.07 -12.11
C GLU A 204 14.16 -30.02 -12.31
N LYS A 205 13.45 -29.69 -11.23
CA LYS A 205 11.98 -29.62 -11.21
C LYS A 205 11.43 -28.23 -10.89
N THR A 206 12.28 -27.24 -10.67
CA THR A 206 11.89 -25.91 -10.21
C THR A 206 12.71 -24.87 -10.93
N SER A 207 12.09 -23.73 -11.25
CA SER A 207 12.80 -22.58 -11.83
C SER A 207 13.55 -21.75 -10.79
N THR A 208 13.39 -22.05 -9.49
CA THR A 208 14.05 -21.28 -8.42
C THR A 208 15.56 -21.46 -8.36
N THR A 209 16.08 -22.50 -9.00
CA THR A 209 17.50 -22.84 -9.10
C THR A 209 18.11 -22.48 -10.46
N ALA A 210 17.30 -21.91 -11.36
CA ALA A 210 17.75 -21.52 -12.69
C ALA A 210 18.96 -20.58 -12.62
N ALA A 211 19.97 -20.84 -13.46
CA ALA A 211 21.17 -20.00 -13.54
C ALA A 211 20.87 -18.52 -13.84
N THR A 212 19.85 -18.27 -14.67
CA THR A 212 19.34 -16.92 -14.96
C THR A 212 17.89 -16.83 -14.47
N PRO A 213 17.61 -16.04 -13.42
CA PRO A 213 16.25 -15.85 -12.94
C PRO A 213 15.37 -15.15 -13.99
N PRO A 214 14.05 -15.41 -14.00
CA PRO A 214 13.12 -14.68 -14.85
C PRO A 214 13.05 -13.19 -14.45
N VAL A 215 12.90 -12.33 -15.45
CA VAL A 215 12.79 -10.88 -15.25
C VAL A 215 11.45 -10.42 -15.80
N ILE A 216 10.61 -9.88 -14.92
CA ILE A 216 9.30 -9.32 -15.28
C ILE A 216 9.53 -7.92 -15.85
N SER A 217 9.13 -7.71 -17.10
CA SER A 217 9.16 -6.40 -17.76
C SER A 217 7.82 -5.69 -17.72
N ASP A 218 6.72 -6.45 -17.66
CA ASP A 218 5.40 -5.92 -17.38
C ASP A 218 4.82 -6.62 -16.15
N SER A 219 4.73 -5.88 -15.04
CA SER A 219 4.21 -6.41 -13.78
C SER A 219 2.73 -6.12 -13.59
N SER A 220 2.10 -5.29 -14.42
CA SER A 220 0.76 -4.77 -14.19
C SER A 220 -0.28 -5.55 -14.99
N LEU A 221 -0.77 -6.66 -14.42
CA LEU A 221 -1.82 -7.45 -15.05
C LEU A 221 -3.19 -6.85 -14.78
N ALA A 222 -3.98 -6.64 -15.84
CA ALA A 222 -5.31 -6.07 -15.72
C ALA A 222 -6.34 -7.09 -15.20
N ASP A 223 -7.45 -6.58 -14.65
CA ASP A 223 -8.61 -7.42 -14.35
C ASP A 223 -9.21 -7.99 -15.64
N ASP A 224 -9.63 -9.26 -15.61
CA ASP A 224 -10.13 -10.03 -16.75
C ASP A 224 -9.18 -10.08 -17.97
N ALA A 225 -7.89 -9.77 -17.77
CA ALA A 225 -6.88 -9.88 -18.81
C ALA A 225 -6.78 -11.32 -19.32
N GLU A 226 -6.71 -11.48 -20.65
CA GLU A 226 -6.44 -12.77 -21.27
C GLU A 226 -4.96 -13.10 -21.17
N MET A 227 -4.67 -14.21 -20.49
CA MET A 227 -3.33 -14.70 -20.24
C MET A 227 -3.08 -15.98 -21.02
N THR A 228 -1.88 -16.14 -21.56
CA THR A 228 -1.41 -17.42 -22.11
C THR A 228 -0.09 -17.86 -21.49
N ILE A 229 0.13 -19.17 -21.47
CA ILE A 229 1.43 -19.76 -21.15
C ILE A 229 1.93 -20.49 -22.39
N ASP A 230 3.13 -20.15 -22.79
CA ASP A 230 3.80 -20.69 -23.97
C ASP A 230 4.99 -21.55 -23.53
N ILE A 231 5.28 -22.61 -24.28
CA ILE A 231 6.47 -23.45 -24.09
C ILE A 231 7.38 -23.25 -25.29
N ASP A 232 8.43 -22.47 -25.11
CA ASP A 232 9.42 -22.19 -26.15
C ASP A 232 10.39 -23.35 -26.34
N THR A 233 10.73 -24.02 -25.24
CA THR A 233 11.57 -25.22 -25.24
C THR A 233 11.05 -26.20 -24.21
N ALA A 234 10.75 -27.43 -24.63
CA ALA A 234 10.12 -28.44 -23.77
C ALA A 234 11.12 -29.32 -23.00
N GLY A 235 12.42 -29.23 -23.31
CA GLY A 235 13.41 -30.21 -22.85
C GLY A 235 13.13 -31.63 -23.36
N THR A 236 13.68 -32.65 -22.69
CA THR A 236 13.50 -34.06 -23.04
C THR A 236 12.73 -34.79 -21.95
N GLY A 237 11.52 -35.26 -22.25
CA GLY A 237 10.75 -36.09 -21.32
C GLY A 237 10.20 -35.37 -20.09
N ALA A 238 10.27 -34.03 -20.05
CA ALA A 238 9.67 -33.22 -18.99
C ALA A 238 8.13 -33.35 -18.98
N LYS A 239 7.51 -33.29 -17.80
CA LYS A 239 6.05 -33.50 -17.61
C LYS A 239 5.50 -32.68 -16.46
N GLY A 240 4.20 -32.39 -16.51
CA GLY A 240 3.47 -31.79 -15.38
C GLY A 240 3.89 -30.35 -15.10
N LEU A 241 3.92 -29.50 -16.12
CA LEU A 241 4.27 -28.09 -15.99
C LEU A 241 3.20 -27.31 -15.24
N LYS A 242 3.60 -26.59 -14.19
CA LYS A 242 2.81 -25.54 -13.55
C LYS A 242 3.58 -24.24 -13.51
N VAL A 243 2.87 -23.13 -13.66
CA VAL A 243 3.40 -21.78 -13.53
C VAL A 243 2.69 -21.08 -12.38
N ALA A 244 3.46 -20.43 -11.52
CA ALA A 244 2.96 -19.65 -10.40
C ALA A 244 3.16 -18.15 -10.69
N LEU A 245 2.08 -17.39 -10.56
CA LEU A 245 2.05 -15.94 -10.58
C LEU A 245 1.91 -15.47 -9.13
N ILE A 246 2.85 -14.64 -8.67
CA ILE A 246 2.92 -14.17 -7.29
C ILE A 246 2.99 -12.65 -7.32
N GLY A 247 2.16 -12.00 -6.51
CA GLY A 247 2.06 -10.55 -6.51
C GLY A 247 1.16 -10.02 -5.41
N THR A 248 0.70 -8.81 -5.63
CA THR A 248 -0.27 -8.13 -4.77
C THR A 248 -1.44 -7.64 -5.60
N ARG A 249 -2.63 -7.66 -4.99
CA ARG A 249 -3.84 -7.05 -5.56
C ARG A 249 -4.32 -5.89 -4.69
N SER A 250 -4.85 -4.87 -5.34
CA SER A 250 -5.55 -3.74 -4.72
C SER A 250 -7.05 -3.86 -4.90
#